data_AF-A0A969TKP1-F1
#
_entry.id   AF-A0A969TKP1-F1
#
_cell.length_a   1.000
_cell.length_b   1.000
_cell.length_c   1.000
_cell.angle_alpha   90.00
_cell.angle_beta   90.00
_cell.angle_gamma   90.00
#
_symmetry.space_group_name_H-M   'P 1'
#
loop_
_entity.id
_entity.type
_entity.pdbx_description
1 polymer ?
#
loop_
_entity_poly.entity_id
_entity_poly.type
_entity_poly.pdbx_seq_one_letter_code
_entity_poly.pdbx_strand_id
1 'polypeptide(L)'
;MDIWIENLFNDHRKRSIPGFLIRSTAPINVEDELSTMVDRDRPTIQTIIDCLYQNSKTGNDLGLVIAMHGYNTGFQEGGRDGVLEGWYQPLCTYVNDDPSIHKQLDSLVFLGYRWPSESLKRKGLSTEALKALPLLLGILLYGGLIISIACLVLSIITHSFITVLFAVLGIVPFSIILSLFLLRVSLYFRDSYRATQFGVPDLVELIRQLDHGLVQRKVRDALTDEVLYAKISSKIQDIQDLEKETLIQIIQTISYKLSKKPDLEIDPDDAKFQQFIKTLRYDIPLQLSDEVLIKIVERLVLVESMENDAAMRFWRQHSIKLSFIGHSMGAQVTTQVIRILSDIFDPRSVGAIGNNTSEKILLHGWAEFFG
;
A
#
# COMPACT_ATOMS: atom_id res chain seq x y z
N MET A 1 5.04 6.03 -1.33
CA MET A 1 4.83 4.79 -0.56
C MET A 1 5.69 3.71 -1.19
N ASP A 2 6.59 3.13 -0.42
CA ASP A 2 7.36 1.97 -0.89
C ASP A 2 6.61 0.72 -0.43
N ILE A 3 6.27 -0.17 -1.37
CA ILE A 3 5.72 -1.49 -1.06
C ILE A 3 6.66 -2.50 -1.70
N TRP A 4 6.97 -3.56 -0.97
CA TRP A 4 7.76 -4.65 -1.53
C TRP A 4 6.81 -5.72 -2.04
N ILE A 5 6.92 -6.03 -3.33
CA ILE A 5 6.11 -7.07 -3.96
C ILE A 5 7.05 -8.19 -4.42
N GLU A 6 6.69 -9.42 -4.09
CA GLU A 6 7.40 -10.62 -4.52
C GLU A 6 6.40 -11.57 -5.17
N ASN A 7 6.82 -12.32 -6.18
CA ASN A 7 5.98 -13.39 -6.71
C ASN A 7 5.93 -14.52 -5.68
N LEU A 8 4.74 -15.03 -5.36
CA LEU A 8 4.61 -16.19 -4.46
C LEU A 8 5.21 -17.47 -5.07
N PHE A 9 5.38 -17.47 -6.39
CA PHE A 9 5.93 -18.58 -7.16
C PHE A 9 7.15 -18.12 -7.94
N ASN A 10 8.33 -18.67 -7.60
CA ASN A 10 9.53 -18.59 -8.42
C ASN A 10 9.57 -19.65 -9.54
N ASP A 11 8.63 -20.61 -9.51
CA ASP A 11 8.61 -21.73 -10.45
C ASP A 11 7.76 -21.37 -11.68
N HIS A 12 8.35 -21.44 -12.87
CA HIS A 12 7.73 -21.15 -14.17
C HIS A 12 6.61 -22.13 -14.59
N ARG A 13 6.21 -23.05 -13.70
CA ARG A 13 4.99 -23.81 -13.90
C ARG A 13 3.83 -22.83 -13.97
N LYS A 14 3.21 -22.72 -15.16
CA LYS A 14 2.01 -21.94 -15.45
C LYS A 14 0.90 -22.31 -14.47
N ARG A 15 0.91 -21.70 -13.29
CA ARG A 15 -0.22 -21.71 -12.37
C ARG A 15 -1.25 -20.76 -12.92
N SER A 16 -2.49 -21.12 -12.70
CA SER A 16 -3.64 -20.50 -13.33
C SER A 16 -4.14 -19.27 -12.56
N ILE A 17 -3.95 -19.22 -11.23
CA ILE A 17 -4.22 -18.03 -10.41
C ILE A 17 -2.90 -17.35 -10.02
N PRO A 18 -2.67 -16.10 -10.46
CA PRO A 18 -1.48 -15.33 -10.12
C PRO A 18 -1.47 -14.94 -8.64
N GLY A 19 -0.30 -15.06 -8.03
CA GLY A 19 -0.08 -14.89 -6.59
C GLY A 19 1.07 -13.95 -6.27
N PHE A 20 0.81 -12.91 -5.47
CA PHE A 20 1.81 -11.92 -5.07
C PHE A 20 1.90 -11.81 -3.55
N LEU A 21 3.11 -11.67 -3.01
CA LEU A 21 3.35 -11.27 -1.62
C LEU A 21 3.64 -9.78 -1.60
N ILE A 22 2.85 -9.07 -0.81
CA ILE A 22 3.02 -7.66 -0.50
C ILE A 22 3.54 -7.53 0.93
N ARG A 23 4.57 -6.70 1.10
CA ARG A 23 5.08 -6.29 2.40
C ARG A 23 5.02 -4.78 2.54
N SER A 24 4.43 -4.33 3.63
CA SER A 24 4.58 -2.95 4.10
C SER A 24 6.05 -2.68 4.42
N THR A 25 6.52 -1.47 4.11
CA THR A 25 7.90 -1.03 4.39
C THR A 25 8.03 -0.28 5.69
N ALA A 26 7.11 -0.46 6.64
CA ALA A 26 7.27 0.12 7.96
C ALA A 26 8.62 -0.30 8.59
N PRO A 27 9.37 0.62 9.20
CA PRO A 27 10.59 0.20 9.88
C PRO A 27 10.20 -0.64 11.11
N ILE A 28 11.08 -1.56 11.52
CA ILE A 28 10.84 -2.37 12.73
C ILE A 28 10.78 -1.39 13.92
N ASN A 29 11.78 -0.55 14.11
CA ASN A 29 11.67 0.57 15.04
C ASN A 29 11.40 1.85 14.27
N VAL A 30 10.62 2.77 14.85
CA VAL A 30 10.35 4.09 14.25
C VAL A 30 11.65 4.85 13.95
N GLU A 31 12.71 4.55 14.70
CA GLU A 31 14.06 5.13 14.58
C GLU A 31 14.96 4.42 13.55
N ASP A 32 14.56 3.24 13.03
CA ASP A 32 15.42 2.51 12.09
C ASP A 32 15.37 3.21 10.72
N GLU A 33 16.54 3.56 10.18
CA GLU A 33 16.64 4.06 8.81
C GLU A 33 16.19 2.97 7.83
N LEU A 34 15.20 3.31 6.99
CA LEU A 34 14.73 2.43 5.95
C LEU A 34 15.81 2.31 4.87
N SER A 35 16.42 1.13 4.76
CA SER A 35 17.24 0.81 3.60
C SER A 35 16.33 0.53 2.39
N THR A 36 16.05 1.58 1.62
CA THR A 36 15.33 1.49 0.35
C THR A 36 16.26 0.87 -0.71
N MET A 37 16.54 -0.43 -0.61
CA MET A 37 17.13 -1.14 -1.75
C MET A 37 16.02 -1.40 -2.77
N VAL A 38 15.97 -0.54 -3.79
CA VAL A 38 15.08 -0.71 -4.94
C VAL A 38 15.60 -1.87 -5.78
N ASP A 39 15.03 -3.05 -5.55
CA ASP A 39 15.28 -4.23 -6.37
C ASP A 39 14.43 -4.13 -7.66
N ARG A 40 15.08 -3.85 -8.79
CA ARG A 40 14.42 -3.58 -10.08
C ARG A 40 13.82 -4.83 -10.73
N ASP A 41 14.19 -6.02 -10.27
CA ASP A 41 13.73 -7.29 -10.85
C ASP A 41 12.44 -7.80 -10.20
N ARG A 42 11.91 -7.06 -9.22
CA ARG A 42 10.68 -7.41 -8.51
C ARG A 42 9.42 -6.96 -9.24
N PRO A 43 8.32 -7.72 -9.13
CA PRO A 43 7.03 -7.25 -9.59
C PRO A 43 6.66 -5.91 -8.93
N THR A 44 5.89 -5.10 -9.64
CA THR A 44 5.40 -3.80 -9.14
C THR A 44 3.89 -3.83 -9.01
N ILE A 45 3.31 -2.78 -8.44
CA ILE A 45 1.84 -2.61 -8.38
C ILE A 45 1.26 -2.62 -9.80
N GLN A 46 2.01 -2.09 -10.78
CA GLN A 46 1.63 -2.12 -12.19
C GLN A 46 1.48 -3.56 -12.72
N THR A 47 2.32 -4.50 -12.27
CA THR A 47 2.19 -5.92 -12.62
C THR A 47 0.85 -6.50 -12.16
N ILE A 48 0.40 -6.14 -10.96
CA ILE A 48 -0.89 -6.57 -10.41
C ILE A 48 -2.04 -5.92 -11.19
N ILE A 49 -1.94 -4.61 -11.47
CA ILE A 49 -2.92 -3.86 -12.27
C ILE A 49 -3.08 -4.49 -13.65
N ASP A 50 -1.98 -4.76 -14.36
CA ASP A 50 -2.03 -5.34 -15.69
C ASP A 50 -2.66 -6.73 -15.65
N CYS A 51 -2.34 -7.53 -14.64
CA CYS A 51 -2.95 -8.84 -14.44
C CYS A 51 -4.47 -8.76 -14.22
N LEU A 52 -4.92 -7.92 -13.29
CA LEU A 52 -6.34 -7.66 -13.04
C LEU A 52 -7.05 -7.14 -14.29
N TYR A 53 -6.40 -6.24 -15.04
CA TYR A 53 -6.92 -5.69 -16.27
C TYR A 53 -7.10 -6.75 -17.36
N GLN A 54 -6.12 -7.62 -17.60
CA GLN A 54 -6.26 -8.71 -18.56
C GLN A 54 -7.36 -9.69 -18.17
N ASN A 55 -7.42 -10.05 -16.89
CA ASN A 55 -8.46 -10.93 -16.36
C ASN A 55 -9.87 -10.33 -16.56
N SER A 56 -10.02 -9.01 -16.41
CA SER A 56 -11.31 -8.32 -16.66
C SER A 56 -11.80 -8.43 -18.11
N LYS A 57 -10.90 -8.66 -19.09
CA LYS A 57 -11.28 -8.81 -20.50
C LYS A 57 -11.94 -10.16 -20.80
N THR A 58 -11.82 -11.14 -19.91
CA THR A 58 -12.38 -12.48 -20.09
C THR A 58 -13.90 -12.55 -19.84
N GLY A 59 -14.51 -11.47 -19.34
CA GLY A 59 -15.96 -11.36 -19.13
C GLY A 59 -16.47 -11.99 -17.84
N ASN A 60 -15.59 -12.54 -16.99
CA ASN A 60 -15.94 -13.11 -15.70
C ASN A 60 -15.87 -12.06 -14.57
N ASP A 61 -16.61 -12.31 -13.48
CA ASP A 61 -16.54 -11.50 -12.25
C ASP A 61 -15.12 -11.52 -11.68
N LEU A 62 -14.45 -10.37 -11.66
CA LEU A 62 -13.11 -10.23 -11.13
C LEU A 62 -13.10 -10.29 -9.60
N GLY A 63 -12.20 -11.07 -9.03
CA GLY A 63 -12.00 -11.24 -7.60
C GLY A 63 -10.56 -10.99 -7.19
N LEU A 64 -10.40 -10.30 -6.06
CA LEU A 64 -9.11 -10.07 -5.42
C LEU A 64 -9.15 -10.67 -4.01
N VAL A 65 -8.36 -11.71 -3.77
CA VAL A 65 -8.24 -12.34 -2.46
C VAL A 65 -7.04 -11.78 -1.74
N ILE A 66 -7.25 -11.17 -0.59
CA ILE A 66 -6.20 -10.59 0.25
C ILE A 66 -6.11 -11.39 1.55
N ALA A 67 -5.09 -12.24 1.64
CA ALA A 67 -4.75 -12.96 2.85
C ALA A 67 -3.80 -12.13 3.71
N MET A 68 -4.11 -11.94 4.99
CA MET A 68 -3.35 -11.09 5.89
C MET A 68 -2.81 -11.87 7.08
N HIS A 69 -1.51 -11.76 7.26
CA HIS A 69 -0.78 -12.26 8.40
C HIS A 69 0.51 -11.46 8.60
N GLY A 70 0.72 -10.98 9.82
CA GLY A 70 1.88 -10.16 10.15
C GLY A 70 2.25 -10.18 11.63
N TYR A 71 1.74 -11.13 12.43
CA TYR A 71 2.17 -11.28 13.82
C TYR A 71 3.27 -12.33 13.94
N ASN A 72 4.35 -12.01 14.65
CA ASN A 72 5.49 -12.89 14.88
C ASN A 72 6.25 -13.32 13.59
N THR A 73 6.38 -12.39 12.62
CA THR A 73 6.79 -12.72 11.24
C THR A 73 8.19 -12.22 10.85
N GLY A 74 9.04 -11.92 11.84
CA GLY A 74 10.41 -11.44 11.57
C GLY A 74 11.21 -12.44 10.72
N PHE A 75 12.18 -11.93 9.95
CA PHE A 75 13.07 -12.76 9.14
C PHE A 75 13.79 -13.80 10.00
N GLN A 76 13.83 -15.04 9.52
CA GLN A 76 14.60 -16.10 10.17
C GLN A 76 16.09 -15.97 9.85
N GLU A 77 16.95 -16.57 10.68
CA GLU A 77 18.39 -16.69 10.38
C GLU A 77 18.58 -17.28 8.98
N GLY A 78 19.33 -16.59 8.11
CA GLY A 78 19.53 -16.97 6.71
C GLY A 78 18.62 -16.27 5.69
N GLY A 79 17.88 -15.22 6.08
CA GLY A 79 17.11 -14.38 5.14
C GLY A 79 15.80 -14.99 4.66
N ARG A 80 15.40 -16.15 5.20
CA ARG A 80 14.14 -16.80 4.85
C ARG A 80 12.95 -16.11 5.51
N ASP A 81 11.93 -15.85 4.71
CA ASP A 81 10.64 -15.35 5.14
C ASP A 81 9.75 -16.54 5.50
N GLY A 82 9.73 -16.90 6.79
CA GLY A 82 8.96 -18.04 7.27
C GLY A 82 7.45 -17.91 7.09
N VAL A 83 6.94 -16.71 6.82
CA VAL A 83 5.52 -16.49 6.50
C VAL A 83 5.23 -16.69 5.03
N LEU A 84 6.14 -16.27 4.16
CA LEU A 84 6.06 -16.60 2.75
C LEU A 84 6.02 -18.13 2.56
N GLU A 85 7.01 -18.84 3.09
CA GLU A 85 7.14 -20.29 2.95
C GLU A 85 6.07 -21.06 3.75
N GLY A 86 5.77 -20.62 4.97
CA GLY A 86 4.91 -21.36 5.89
C GLY A 86 3.41 -21.06 5.78
N TRP A 87 3.02 -19.93 5.19
CA TRP A 87 1.62 -19.47 5.19
C TRP A 87 1.10 -19.13 3.79
N TYR A 88 1.74 -18.19 3.10
CA TYR A 88 1.22 -17.72 1.81
C TYR A 88 1.41 -18.71 0.68
N GLN A 89 2.56 -19.38 0.58
CA GLN A 89 2.80 -20.39 -0.45
C GLN A 89 1.84 -21.58 -0.33
N PRO A 90 1.61 -22.17 0.87
CA PRO A 90 0.60 -23.21 1.05
C PRO A 90 -0.81 -22.74 0.72
N LEU A 91 -1.21 -21.55 1.18
CA LEU A 91 -2.55 -21.01 0.93
C LEU A 91 -2.77 -20.75 -0.57
N CYS A 92 -1.79 -20.15 -1.25
CA CYS A 92 -1.87 -19.91 -2.68
C CYS A 92 -1.81 -21.20 -3.51
N THR A 93 -1.10 -22.22 -3.01
CA THR A 93 -1.10 -23.58 -3.61
C THR A 93 -2.47 -24.22 -3.45
N TYR A 94 -3.06 -24.18 -2.26
CA TYR A 94 -4.42 -24.67 -2.01
C TYR A 94 -5.45 -23.99 -2.94
N VAL A 95 -5.39 -22.66 -3.07
CA VAL A 95 -6.26 -21.89 -3.96
C VAL A 95 -6.12 -22.31 -5.43
N ASN A 96 -4.92 -22.68 -5.87
CA ASN A 96 -4.68 -23.15 -7.24
C ASN A 96 -5.08 -24.62 -7.45
N ASP A 97 -4.99 -25.46 -6.42
CA ASP A 97 -5.22 -26.91 -6.51
C ASP A 97 -6.70 -27.28 -6.25
N ASP A 98 -7.47 -26.45 -5.55
CA ASP A 98 -8.88 -26.71 -5.22
C ASP A 98 -9.78 -26.62 -6.48
N PRO A 99 -10.42 -27.73 -6.91
CA PRO A 99 -11.21 -27.76 -8.16
C PRO A 99 -12.43 -26.83 -8.17
N SER A 100 -12.93 -26.43 -7.00
CA SER A 100 -14.07 -25.52 -6.88
C SER A 100 -13.67 -24.06 -7.14
N ILE A 101 -12.43 -23.70 -6.76
CA ILE A 101 -11.84 -22.38 -6.98
C ILE A 101 -11.16 -22.34 -8.36
N HIS A 102 -10.61 -23.46 -8.79
CA HIS A 102 -9.98 -23.66 -10.10
C HIS A 102 -10.92 -23.47 -11.29
N LYS A 103 -12.22 -23.23 -11.10
CA LYS A 103 -13.13 -22.84 -12.18
C LYS A 103 -13.15 -21.32 -12.43
N GLN A 104 -12.52 -20.53 -11.57
CA GLN A 104 -12.49 -19.06 -11.59
C GLN A 104 -11.09 -18.50 -11.94
N LEU A 105 -10.26 -19.29 -12.63
CA LEU A 105 -8.84 -19.01 -12.87
C LEU A 105 -8.59 -17.66 -13.52
N ASP A 106 -9.38 -17.37 -14.55
CA ASP A 106 -9.21 -16.17 -15.36
C ASP A 106 -9.78 -14.92 -14.69
N SER A 107 -10.32 -15.06 -13.47
CA SER A 107 -11.00 -13.98 -12.77
C SER A 107 -10.48 -13.73 -11.37
N LEU A 108 -9.50 -14.49 -10.87
CA LEU A 108 -8.99 -14.35 -9.50
C LEU A 108 -7.53 -13.91 -9.46
N VAL A 109 -7.19 -13.01 -8.53
CA VAL A 109 -5.80 -12.69 -8.17
C VAL A 109 -5.64 -12.87 -6.66
N PHE A 110 -4.56 -13.52 -6.25
CA PHE A 110 -4.25 -13.77 -4.83
C PHE A 110 -3.12 -12.86 -4.35
N LEU A 111 -3.38 -12.16 -3.25
CA LEU A 111 -2.44 -11.28 -2.56
C LEU A 111 -2.22 -11.77 -1.14
N GLY A 112 -0.97 -12.10 -0.79
CA GLY A 112 -0.55 -12.20 0.60
C GLY A 112 -0.09 -10.83 1.08
N TYR A 113 -0.57 -10.36 2.22
CA TYR A 113 -0.22 -9.05 2.78
C TYR A 113 0.33 -9.18 4.20
N ARG A 114 1.56 -8.70 4.43
CA ARG A 114 2.15 -8.63 5.76
C ARG A 114 2.70 -7.26 6.09
N TRP A 115 2.69 -6.94 7.38
CA TRP A 115 3.42 -5.82 7.93
C TRP A 115 4.69 -6.29 8.66
N PRO A 116 5.67 -5.41 8.82
CA PRO A 116 6.89 -5.68 9.58
C PRO A 116 6.57 -6.03 11.03
N SER A 117 7.09 -7.16 11.49
CA SER A 117 6.85 -7.70 12.82
C SER A 117 8.11 -8.34 13.37
N GLU A 118 8.23 -8.31 14.70
CA GLU A 118 9.33 -8.98 15.39
C GLU A 118 9.08 -10.48 15.51
N SER A 119 10.15 -11.28 15.49
CA SER A 119 10.06 -12.71 15.72
C SER A 119 10.45 -13.06 17.15
N LEU A 120 9.59 -13.77 17.87
CA LEU A 120 9.89 -14.43 19.15
C LEU A 120 11.00 -15.48 18.99
N LYS A 121 11.18 -16.03 17.79
CA LYS A 121 12.21 -17.03 17.49
C LYS A 121 13.60 -16.42 17.24
N ARG A 122 13.73 -15.08 17.29
CA ARG A 122 15.04 -14.42 17.19
C ARG A 122 15.88 -14.81 18.41
N LYS A 123 16.99 -15.52 18.17
CA LYS A 123 17.96 -15.84 19.24
C LYS A 123 18.38 -14.55 19.92
N GLY A 124 18.24 -14.49 21.25
CA GLY A 124 18.64 -13.35 22.03
C GLY A 124 17.60 -12.24 22.19
N LEU A 125 16.32 -12.42 21.80
CA LEU A 125 15.28 -11.42 22.08
C LEU A 125 15.23 -11.07 23.58
N SER A 126 15.33 -12.08 24.45
CA SER A 126 15.39 -11.87 25.91
C SER A 126 16.68 -11.19 26.36
N THR A 127 17.82 -11.48 25.73
CA THR A 127 19.11 -10.88 26.11
C THR A 127 19.23 -9.44 25.60
N GLU A 128 18.73 -9.13 24.40
CA GLU A 128 18.61 -7.78 23.87
C GLU A 128 17.60 -6.95 24.68
N ALA A 129 16.44 -7.51 25.03
CA ALA A 129 15.47 -6.85 25.89
C ALA A 129 16.03 -6.53 27.27
N LEU A 130 16.83 -7.44 27.85
CA LEU A 130 17.53 -7.20 29.12
C LEU A 130 18.62 -6.12 28.99
N LYS A 131 19.40 -6.13 27.90
CA LYS A 131 20.39 -5.08 27.62
C LYS A 131 19.76 -3.70 27.43
N ALA A 132 18.53 -3.66 26.93
CA ALA A 132 17.78 -2.43 26.72
C ALA A 132 17.04 -1.92 27.97
N LEU A 133 17.22 -2.56 29.13
CA LEU A 133 16.74 -2.02 30.41
C LEU A 133 17.66 -0.88 30.86
N PRO A 134 17.11 0.32 31.16
CA PRO A 134 17.86 1.36 31.84
C PRO A 134 18.51 0.82 33.11
N LEU A 135 19.72 1.29 33.43
CA LEU A 135 20.51 0.81 34.58
C LEU A 135 19.67 0.77 35.87
N LEU A 136 18.89 1.83 36.13
CA LEU A 136 18.02 1.92 37.30
C LEU A 136 16.98 0.78 37.35
N LEU A 137 16.32 0.48 36.23
CA LEU A 137 15.34 -0.60 36.16
C LEU A 137 15.99 -1.98 36.30
N GLY A 138 17.19 -2.15 35.74
CA GLY A 138 18.00 -3.35 35.93
C GLY A 138 18.36 -3.59 37.39
N ILE A 139 18.81 -2.54 38.10
CA ILE A 139 19.10 -2.59 39.54
C ILE A 139 17.84 -2.95 40.33
N LEU A 140 16.69 -2.35 40.01
CA LEU A 140 15.43 -2.67 40.69
C LEU A 140 14.96 -4.11 40.43
N LEU A 141 15.14 -4.63 39.21
CA LEU A 141 14.76 -6.00 38.86
C LEU A 141 15.64 -7.02 39.61
N TYR A 142 16.95 -6.95 39.43
CA TYR A 142 17.86 -7.93 40.04
C TYR A 142 18.03 -7.70 41.55
N GLY A 143 18.18 -6.44 41.97
CA GLY A 143 18.32 -6.06 43.37
C GLY A 143 17.05 -6.34 44.16
N GLY A 144 15.87 -6.01 43.62
CA GLY A 144 14.59 -6.34 44.24
C GLY A 144 14.42 -7.84 44.46
N LEU A 145 14.77 -8.66 43.46
CA LEU A 145 14.72 -10.12 43.58
C LEU A 145 15.69 -10.66 44.66
N ILE A 146 16.95 -10.20 44.65
CA ILE A 146 17.98 -10.63 45.61
C ILE A 146 17.59 -10.24 47.04
N ILE A 147 17.16 -8.99 47.26
CA ILE A 147 16.73 -8.50 48.57
C ILE A 147 15.52 -9.31 49.05
N SER A 148 14.54 -9.56 48.17
CA SER A 148 13.35 -10.34 48.53
C SER A 148 13.71 -11.76 48.99
N ILE A 149 14.56 -12.46 48.24
CA ILE A 149 14.99 -13.83 48.58
C ILE A 149 15.77 -13.83 49.89
N ALA A 150 16.74 -12.92 50.05
CA ALA A 150 17.56 -12.83 51.26
C ALA A 150 16.72 -12.53 52.50
N CYS A 151 15.79 -11.58 52.41
CA CYS A 151 14.88 -11.22 53.50
C CYS A 151 13.88 -12.32 53.83
N LEU A 152 13.38 -13.07 52.83
CA LEU A 152 12.52 -14.25 53.06
C LEU A 152 13.27 -15.36 53.80
N VAL A 153 14.49 -15.70 53.37
CA VAL A 153 15.33 -16.70 54.07
C VAL A 153 15.62 -16.24 55.49
N LEU A 154 16.00 -14.98 55.68
CA LEU A 154 16.26 -14.42 57.00
C LEU A 154 15.00 -14.40 57.88
N SER A 155 13.82 -14.16 57.30
CA SER A 155 12.55 -14.25 58.02
C SER A 155 12.25 -15.66 58.53
N ILE A 156 12.62 -16.70 57.79
CA ILE A 156 12.45 -18.10 58.22
C ILE A 156 13.35 -18.40 59.42
N ILE A 157 14.58 -17.87 59.42
CA ILE A 157 15.56 -18.10 60.48
C ILE A 157 15.25 -17.28 61.75
N THR A 158 14.88 -16.01 61.58
CA THR A 158 14.78 -15.04 62.69
C THR A 158 13.36 -14.86 63.22
N HIS A 159 12.34 -15.30 62.47
CA HIS A 159 10.93 -15.05 62.75
C HIS A 159 10.57 -13.56 62.94
N SER A 160 11.35 -12.64 62.34
CA SER A 160 11.13 -11.21 62.46
C SER A 160 10.10 -10.68 61.46
N PHE A 161 9.15 -9.87 61.93
CA PHE A 161 8.21 -9.17 61.03
C PHE A 161 8.91 -8.12 60.15
N ILE A 162 10.02 -7.53 60.62
CA ILE A 162 10.74 -6.48 59.89
C ILE A 162 11.35 -7.06 58.60
N THR A 163 11.85 -8.29 58.63
CA THR A 163 12.41 -8.94 57.44
C THR A 163 11.33 -9.27 56.41
N VAL A 164 10.11 -9.59 56.86
CA VAL A 164 8.94 -9.71 55.96
C VAL A 164 8.63 -8.37 55.28
N LEU A 165 8.66 -7.26 56.02
CA LEU A 165 8.42 -5.93 55.45
C LEU A 165 9.44 -5.58 54.36
N PHE A 166 10.73 -5.83 54.60
CA PHE A 166 11.77 -5.63 53.59
C PHE A 166 11.63 -6.57 52.39
N ALA A 167 11.19 -7.82 52.60
CA ALA A 167 10.87 -8.72 51.49
C ALA A 167 9.74 -8.15 50.61
N VAL A 168 8.67 -7.61 51.22
CA VAL A 168 7.58 -6.96 50.47
C VAL A 168 8.09 -5.75 49.70
N LEU A 169 8.94 -4.91 50.31
CA LEU A 169 9.56 -3.76 49.65
C LEU A 169 10.47 -4.15 48.49
N GLY A 170 11.04 -5.36 48.48
CA GLY A 170 11.78 -5.90 47.33
C GLY A 170 10.86 -6.48 46.25
N ILE A 171 9.79 -7.19 46.65
CA ILE A 171 8.88 -7.88 45.73
C ILE A 171 8.10 -6.88 44.89
N VAL A 172 7.55 -5.83 45.49
CA VAL A 172 6.73 -4.83 44.78
C VAL A 172 7.46 -4.22 43.56
N PRO A 173 8.66 -3.61 43.70
CA PRO A 173 9.37 -3.07 42.55
C PRO A 173 9.80 -4.16 41.58
N PHE A 174 10.24 -5.33 42.07
CA PHE A 174 10.57 -6.46 41.19
C PHE A 174 9.37 -6.85 40.31
N SER A 175 8.18 -7.02 40.89
CA SER A 175 6.96 -7.39 40.17
C SER A 175 6.54 -6.35 39.15
N ILE A 176 6.66 -5.05 39.47
CA ILE A 176 6.37 -3.96 38.53
C ILE A 176 7.33 -4.03 37.34
N ILE A 177 8.65 -4.10 37.59
CA ILE A 177 9.64 -4.13 36.51
C ILE A 177 9.55 -5.41 35.69
N LEU A 178 9.32 -6.56 36.33
CA LEU A 178 9.07 -7.83 35.65
C LEU A 178 7.84 -7.73 34.75
N SER A 179 6.75 -7.12 35.22
CA SER A 179 5.54 -6.92 34.43
C SER A 179 5.82 -6.05 33.20
N LEU A 180 6.54 -4.93 33.36
CA LEU A 180 6.95 -4.07 32.24
C LEU A 180 7.87 -4.82 31.26
N PHE A 181 8.77 -5.66 31.77
CA PHE A 181 9.63 -6.50 30.94
C PHE A 181 8.83 -7.53 30.14
N LEU A 182 7.88 -8.22 30.78
CA LEU A 182 6.99 -9.17 30.12
C LEU A 182 6.11 -8.47 29.06
N LEU A 183 5.61 -7.27 29.35
CA LEU A 183 4.89 -6.46 28.36
C LEU A 183 5.77 -6.13 27.16
N ARG A 184 7.05 -5.76 27.38
CA ARG A 184 8.01 -5.50 26.30
C ARG A 184 8.30 -6.75 25.47
N VAL A 185 8.44 -7.91 26.09
CA VAL A 185 8.73 -9.18 25.43
C VAL A 185 7.49 -9.76 24.74
N SER A 186 6.28 -9.39 25.16
CA SER A 186 5.04 -9.95 24.60
C SER A 186 4.86 -9.70 23.10
N LEU A 187 5.63 -8.77 22.51
CA LEU A 187 5.63 -8.28 21.10
C LEU A 187 4.29 -7.75 20.59
N TYR A 188 3.19 -8.21 21.17
CA TYR A 188 1.82 -8.01 20.74
C TYR A 188 1.45 -6.54 20.65
N PHE A 189 1.77 -5.73 21.66
CA PHE A 189 1.46 -4.29 21.63
C PHE A 189 2.23 -3.55 20.53
N ARG A 190 3.50 -3.91 20.30
CA ARG A 190 4.33 -3.27 19.27
C ARG A 190 3.91 -3.71 17.88
N ASP A 191 3.65 -4.99 17.68
CA ASP A 191 3.12 -5.50 16.43
C ASP A 191 1.71 -4.95 16.16
N SER A 192 0.86 -4.78 17.17
CA SER A 192 -0.47 -4.16 17.02
C SER A 192 -0.36 -2.68 16.66
N TYR A 193 0.57 -1.96 17.29
CA TYR A 193 0.90 -0.59 16.89
C TYR A 193 1.32 -0.54 15.42
N ARG A 194 2.26 -1.40 14.98
CA ARG A 194 2.69 -1.42 13.58
C ARG A 194 1.56 -1.80 12.62
N ALA A 195 0.76 -2.78 13.00
CA ALA A 195 -0.39 -3.22 12.23
C ALA A 195 -1.38 -2.07 12.02
N THR A 196 -1.67 -1.29 13.07
CA THR A 196 -2.65 -0.19 13.00
C THR A 196 -2.11 1.09 12.37
N GLN A 197 -0.86 1.45 12.64
CA GLN A 197 -0.27 2.72 12.18
C GLN A 197 0.39 2.63 10.81
N PHE A 198 0.80 1.43 10.38
CA PHE A 198 1.43 1.23 9.07
C PHE A 198 0.69 0.18 8.25
N GLY A 199 0.43 -1.00 8.82
CA GLY A 199 -0.19 -2.10 8.09
C GLY A 199 -1.57 -1.75 7.50
N VAL A 200 -2.42 -1.08 8.29
CA VAL A 200 -3.75 -0.66 7.84
C VAL A 200 -3.67 0.44 6.78
N PRO A 201 -3.00 1.60 7.00
CA PRO A 201 -2.86 2.63 5.98
C PRO A 201 -2.23 2.12 4.69
N ASP A 202 -1.20 1.28 4.79
CA ASP A 202 -0.49 0.75 3.62
C ASP A 202 -1.38 -0.15 2.77
N LEU A 203 -2.19 -1.01 3.40
CA LEU A 203 -3.12 -1.86 2.66
C LEU A 203 -4.26 -1.06 2.04
N VAL A 204 -4.76 -0.02 2.72
CA VAL A 204 -5.75 0.91 2.16
C VAL A 204 -5.17 1.62 0.95
N GLU A 205 -3.96 2.15 1.07
CA GLU A 205 -3.27 2.86 -0.01
C GLU A 205 -2.97 1.94 -1.19
N LEU A 206 -2.55 0.69 -0.95
CA LEU A 206 -2.41 -0.31 -2.01
C LEU A 206 -3.74 -0.50 -2.77
N ILE A 207 -4.85 -0.73 -2.07
CA ILE A 207 -6.15 -0.95 -2.71
C ILE A 207 -6.57 0.29 -3.51
N ARG A 208 -6.33 1.49 -2.98
CA ARG A 208 -6.56 2.76 -3.68
C ARG A 208 -5.72 2.87 -4.96
N GLN A 209 -4.45 2.50 -4.90
CA GLN A 209 -3.56 2.51 -6.06
C GLN A 209 -3.96 1.48 -7.12
N LEU A 210 -4.47 0.31 -6.70
CA LEU A 210 -5.02 -0.69 -7.61
C LEU A 210 -6.26 -0.15 -8.33
N ASP A 211 -7.21 0.44 -7.59
CA ASP A 211 -8.43 1.03 -8.16
C ASP A 211 -8.11 2.13 -9.18
N HIS A 212 -7.31 3.11 -8.76
CA HIS A 212 -6.87 4.20 -9.62
C HIS A 212 -6.07 3.70 -10.83
N GLY A 213 -5.16 2.75 -10.60
CA GLY A 213 -4.33 2.17 -11.65
C GLY A 213 -5.13 1.42 -12.71
N LEU A 214 -6.24 0.78 -12.35
CA LEU A 214 -7.14 0.10 -13.29
C LEU A 214 -7.89 1.08 -14.18
N VAL A 215 -8.35 2.21 -13.63
CA VAL A 215 -8.96 3.29 -14.41
C VAL A 215 -7.94 3.84 -15.41
N GLN A 216 -6.74 4.21 -14.92
CA GLN A 216 -5.67 4.71 -15.78
C GLN A 216 -5.24 3.71 -16.85
N ARG A 217 -5.17 2.42 -16.52
CA ARG A 217 -4.80 1.38 -17.48
C ARG A 217 -5.84 1.23 -18.58
N LYS A 218 -7.13 1.36 -18.26
CA LYS A 218 -8.24 1.36 -19.23
C LYS A 218 -8.17 2.59 -20.15
N VAL A 219 -7.95 3.78 -19.58
CA VAL A 219 -7.74 5.02 -20.36
C VAL A 219 -6.58 4.85 -21.34
N ARG A 220 -5.43 4.33 -20.86
CA ARG A 220 -4.27 4.06 -21.71
C ARG A 220 -4.56 3.07 -22.84
N ASP A 221 -5.38 2.05 -22.58
CA ASP A 221 -5.79 1.08 -23.61
C ASP A 221 -6.71 1.71 -24.67
N ALA A 222 -7.51 2.70 -24.29
CA ALA A 222 -8.41 3.44 -25.18
C ALA A 222 -7.72 4.59 -25.93
N LEU A 223 -6.67 5.17 -25.35
CA LEU A 223 -5.87 6.25 -25.91
C LEU A 223 -4.60 5.72 -26.58
N THR A 224 -4.74 4.78 -27.51
CA THR A 224 -3.61 4.45 -28.39
C THR A 224 -3.31 5.63 -29.31
N ASP A 225 -2.05 5.74 -29.77
CA ASP A 225 -1.63 6.82 -30.66
C ASP A 225 -2.53 6.95 -31.89
N GLU A 226 -3.02 5.82 -32.41
CA GLU A 226 -3.92 5.79 -33.58
C GLU A 226 -5.32 6.34 -33.28
N VAL A 227 -5.89 5.97 -32.13
CA VAL A 227 -7.22 6.46 -31.72
C VAL A 227 -7.15 7.94 -31.41
N LEU A 228 -6.08 8.36 -30.74
CA LEU A 228 -5.87 9.76 -30.37
C LEU A 228 -5.67 10.63 -31.60
N TYR A 229 -4.85 10.18 -32.57
CA TYR A 229 -4.72 10.78 -33.89
C TYR A 229 -6.09 10.95 -34.55
N ALA A 230 -6.88 9.88 -34.67
CA ALA A 230 -8.19 9.92 -35.34
C ALA A 230 -9.19 10.86 -34.67
N LYS A 231 -9.20 10.94 -33.33
CA LYS A 231 -10.09 11.82 -32.56
C LYS A 231 -9.71 13.29 -32.64
N ILE A 232 -8.43 13.60 -32.81
CA ILE A 232 -7.90 14.97 -32.89
C ILE A 232 -7.95 15.48 -34.34
N SER A 233 -7.45 14.71 -35.32
CA SER A 233 -7.40 15.11 -36.73
C SER A 233 -8.79 15.29 -37.35
N SER A 234 -9.79 14.53 -36.90
CA SER A 234 -11.18 14.68 -37.36
C SER A 234 -11.86 15.98 -36.90
N LYS A 235 -11.26 16.73 -35.97
CA LYS A 235 -11.88 17.92 -35.34
C LYS A 235 -11.10 19.21 -35.54
N ILE A 236 -9.85 19.13 -35.96
CA ILE A 236 -9.02 20.31 -36.22
C ILE A 236 -8.66 20.26 -37.71
N GLN A 237 -9.25 21.17 -38.50
CA GLN A 237 -9.06 21.19 -39.95
C GLN A 237 -7.63 21.59 -40.34
N ASP A 238 -7.02 22.48 -39.55
CA ASP A 238 -5.68 23.04 -39.75
C ASP A 238 -4.53 22.02 -39.67
N ILE A 239 -4.82 20.78 -39.23
CA ILE A 239 -3.83 19.70 -39.06
C ILE A 239 -4.11 18.49 -39.95
N GLN A 240 -5.11 18.55 -40.84
CA GLN A 240 -5.46 17.41 -41.71
C GLN A 240 -4.36 17.06 -42.71
N ASP A 241 -3.57 18.06 -43.12
CA ASP A 241 -2.48 17.89 -44.07
C ASP A 241 -1.17 17.43 -43.41
N LEU A 242 -1.13 17.34 -42.08
CA LEU A 242 0.06 16.85 -41.36
C LEU A 242 0.19 15.33 -41.52
N GLU A 243 1.42 14.89 -41.75
CA GLU A 243 1.74 13.45 -41.72
C GLU A 243 1.35 12.86 -40.35
N LYS A 244 0.70 11.68 -40.38
CA LYS A 244 0.20 10.97 -39.19
C LYS A 244 1.27 10.87 -38.09
N GLU A 245 2.49 10.47 -38.45
CA GLU A 245 3.57 10.28 -37.48
C GLU A 245 4.04 11.59 -36.85
N THR A 246 4.02 12.68 -37.60
CA THR A 246 4.34 14.02 -37.09
C THR A 246 3.31 14.45 -36.05
N LEU A 247 2.02 14.25 -36.33
CA LEU A 247 0.96 14.60 -35.38
C LEU A 247 1.01 13.72 -34.12
N ILE A 248 1.33 12.43 -34.26
CA ILE A 248 1.54 11.53 -33.11
C ILE A 248 2.67 12.05 -32.22
N GLN A 249 3.83 12.41 -32.80
CA GLN A 249 4.96 12.96 -32.03
C GLN A 249 4.60 14.27 -31.32
N ILE A 250 3.85 15.15 -31.98
CA ILE A 250 3.33 16.39 -31.37
C ILE A 250 2.45 16.06 -30.17
N ILE A 251 1.48 15.17 -30.34
CA ILE A 251 0.55 14.78 -29.27
C ILE A 251 1.30 14.16 -28.09
N GLN A 252 2.25 13.26 -28.35
CA GLN A 252 3.08 12.64 -27.31
C GLN A 252 3.89 13.68 -26.54
N THR A 253 4.46 14.67 -27.25
CA THR A 253 5.24 15.75 -26.64
C THR A 253 4.36 16.63 -25.74
N ILE A 254 3.17 16.99 -26.23
CA ILE A 254 2.19 17.79 -25.47
C ILE A 254 1.72 17.01 -24.24
N SER A 255 1.28 15.76 -24.41
CA SER A 255 0.82 14.90 -23.31
C SER A 255 1.89 14.72 -22.23
N TYR A 256 3.14 14.46 -22.64
CA TYR A 256 4.27 14.37 -21.71
C TYR A 256 4.45 15.66 -20.91
N LYS A 257 4.42 16.83 -21.57
CA LYS A 257 4.60 18.13 -20.89
C LYS A 257 3.43 18.51 -20.01
N LEU A 258 2.20 18.18 -20.39
CA LEU A 258 1.02 18.33 -19.54
C LEU A 258 1.13 17.45 -18.28
N SER A 259 1.60 16.22 -18.40
CA SER A 259 1.79 15.31 -17.25
C SER A 259 2.77 15.83 -16.19
N LYS A 260 3.64 16.78 -16.56
CA LYS A 260 4.60 17.45 -15.65
C LYS A 260 4.03 18.71 -14.99
N LYS A 261 2.82 19.14 -15.37
CA LYS A 261 2.15 20.34 -14.84
C LYS A 261 0.68 20.04 -14.51
N PRO A 262 0.40 19.22 -13.48
CA PRO A 262 -0.97 18.85 -13.13
C PRO A 262 -1.84 20.05 -12.71
N ASP A 263 -1.23 21.12 -12.19
CA ASP A 263 -1.94 22.32 -11.73
C ASP A 263 -2.14 23.38 -12.83
N LEU A 264 -1.88 23.03 -14.10
CA LEU A 264 -2.06 23.94 -15.22
C LEU A 264 -3.55 24.05 -15.56
N GLU A 265 -4.13 25.22 -15.28
CA GLU A 265 -5.47 25.54 -15.75
C GLU A 265 -5.44 25.77 -17.27
N ILE A 266 -6.32 25.09 -18.00
CA ILE A 266 -6.40 25.19 -19.46
C ILE A 266 -7.39 26.30 -19.79
N ASP A 267 -6.88 27.52 -19.69
CA ASP A 267 -7.58 28.75 -20.02
C ASP A 267 -6.71 29.56 -20.98
N PRO A 268 -7.18 29.86 -22.22
CA PRO A 268 -6.47 30.72 -23.15
C PRO A 268 -6.09 32.09 -22.56
N ASP A 269 -6.79 32.60 -21.56
CA ASP A 269 -6.48 33.88 -20.92
C ASP A 269 -5.50 33.74 -19.73
N ASP A 270 -5.19 32.53 -19.28
CA ASP A 270 -4.25 32.29 -18.18
C ASP A 270 -2.78 32.48 -18.60
N ALA A 271 -2.04 33.25 -17.81
CA ALA A 271 -0.65 33.57 -18.09
C ALA A 271 0.28 32.35 -18.06
N LYS A 272 0.01 31.36 -17.18
CA LYS A 272 0.82 30.14 -17.09
C LYS A 272 0.53 29.23 -18.28
N PHE A 273 -0.72 29.16 -18.73
CA PHE A 273 -1.11 28.44 -19.94
C PHE A 273 -0.48 29.05 -21.19
N GLN A 274 -0.54 30.38 -21.34
CA GLN A 274 0.13 31.07 -22.45
C GLN A 274 1.66 30.87 -22.42
N GLN A 275 2.28 30.88 -21.25
CA GLN A 275 3.70 30.54 -21.12
C GLN A 275 3.98 29.08 -21.50
N PHE A 276 3.07 28.16 -21.18
CA PHE A 276 3.16 26.76 -21.58
C PHE A 276 3.08 26.60 -23.11
N ILE A 277 2.13 27.26 -23.79
CA ILE A 277 2.01 27.25 -25.25
C ILE A 277 3.27 27.79 -25.92
N LYS A 278 3.84 28.89 -25.41
CA LYS A 278 5.12 29.44 -25.89
C LYS A 278 6.27 28.44 -25.75
N THR A 279 6.29 27.68 -24.65
CA THR A 279 7.29 26.63 -24.43
C THR A 279 7.11 25.50 -25.45
N LEU A 280 5.87 25.02 -25.64
CA LEU A 280 5.55 23.99 -26.63
C LEU A 280 5.98 24.35 -28.04
N ARG A 281 5.77 25.61 -28.45
CA ARG A 281 6.18 26.11 -29.76
C ARG A 281 7.68 26.01 -30.01
N TYR A 282 8.50 26.18 -28.97
CA TYR A 282 9.94 26.04 -29.10
C TYR A 282 10.37 24.57 -29.22
N ASP A 283 9.67 23.68 -28.52
CA ASP A 283 10.02 22.26 -28.45
C ASP A 283 9.48 21.44 -29.62
N ILE A 284 8.40 21.89 -30.26
CA ILE A 284 7.81 21.24 -31.42
C ILE A 284 8.48 21.82 -32.68
N PRO A 285 9.21 21.00 -33.47
CA PRO A 285 10.00 21.48 -34.61
C PRO A 285 9.16 22.01 -35.79
N LEU A 286 7.83 21.97 -35.70
CA LEU A 286 6.92 22.52 -36.70
C LEU A 286 6.49 23.94 -36.35
N GLN A 287 6.39 24.80 -37.37
CA GLN A 287 5.82 26.15 -37.26
C GLN A 287 4.28 26.11 -37.13
N LEU A 288 3.78 25.47 -36.08
CA LEU A 288 2.36 25.56 -35.73
C LEU A 288 2.07 26.94 -35.11
N SER A 289 0.92 27.51 -35.44
CA SER A 289 0.45 28.73 -34.78
C SER A 289 0.03 28.42 -33.34
N ASP A 290 0.12 29.42 -32.46
CA ASP A 290 -0.31 29.30 -31.06
C ASP A 290 -1.78 28.87 -30.99
N GLU A 291 -2.63 29.36 -31.91
CA GLU A 291 -4.05 28.98 -32.02
C GLU A 291 -4.24 27.47 -32.28
N VAL A 292 -3.45 26.89 -33.19
CA VAL A 292 -3.52 25.44 -33.47
C VAL A 292 -3.02 24.64 -32.28
N LEU A 293 -1.94 25.07 -31.62
CA LEU A 293 -1.44 24.41 -30.41
C LEU A 293 -2.46 24.43 -29.28
N ILE A 294 -3.14 25.56 -29.05
CA ILE A 294 -4.22 25.69 -28.07
C ILE A 294 -5.35 24.69 -28.39
N LYS A 295 -5.84 24.66 -29.65
CA LYS A 295 -6.87 23.71 -30.08
C LYS A 295 -6.47 22.25 -29.86
N ILE A 296 -5.21 21.88 -30.14
CA ILE A 296 -4.70 20.52 -29.89
C ILE A 296 -4.70 20.22 -28.40
N VAL A 297 -4.21 21.13 -27.56
CA VAL A 297 -4.14 20.95 -26.11
C VAL A 297 -5.53 20.81 -25.49
N GLU A 298 -6.46 21.72 -25.82
CA GLU A 298 -7.85 21.67 -25.36
C GLU A 298 -8.51 20.34 -25.77
N ARG A 299 -8.30 19.92 -27.02
CA ARG A 299 -8.88 18.69 -27.52
C ARG A 299 -8.29 17.45 -26.86
N LEU A 300 -6.98 17.43 -26.63
CA LEU A 300 -6.30 16.34 -25.95
C LEU A 300 -6.87 16.15 -24.54
N VAL A 301 -7.00 17.23 -23.78
CA VAL A 301 -7.53 17.17 -22.40
C VAL A 301 -9.00 16.77 -22.38
N LEU A 302 -9.80 17.27 -23.32
CA LEU A 302 -11.19 16.84 -23.45
C LEU A 302 -11.29 15.33 -23.76
N VAL A 303 -10.45 14.81 -24.67
CA VAL A 303 -10.43 13.39 -25.01
C VAL A 303 -9.98 12.54 -23.81
N GLU A 304 -8.94 12.96 -23.09
CA GLU A 304 -8.49 12.29 -21.85
C GLU A 304 -9.60 12.26 -20.78
N SER A 305 -10.28 13.40 -20.55
CA SER A 305 -11.41 13.49 -19.62
C SER A 305 -12.57 12.57 -20.01
N MET A 306 -12.96 12.55 -21.29
CA MET A 306 -14.03 11.67 -21.78
C MET A 306 -13.70 10.18 -21.62
N GLU A 307 -12.46 9.78 -21.90
CA GLU A 307 -12.03 8.39 -21.71
C GLU A 307 -11.91 8.03 -20.22
N ASN A 308 -11.52 8.97 -19.37
CA ASN A 308 -11.54 8.76 -17.92
C ASN A 308 -12.97 8.51 -17.42
N ASP A 309 -13.95 9.30 -17.86
CA ASP A 309 -15.36 9.09 -17.52
C ASP A 309 -15.91 7.77 -18.07
N ALA A 310 -15.47 7.35 -19.25
CA ALA A 310 -15.82 6.05 -19.81
C ALA A 310 -15.20 4.90 -19.01
N ALA A 311 -13.93 5.03 -18.60
CA ALA A 311 -13.22 4.05 -17.78
C ALA A 311 -13.84 3.92 -16.38
N MET A 312 -14.17 5.03 -15.73
CA MET A 312 -14.88 5.02 -14.44
C MET A 312 -16.25 4.33 -14.56
N ARG A 313 -17.02 4.62 -15.62
CA ARG A 313 -18.30 3.93 -15.87
C ARG A 313 -18.13 2.44 -16.10
N PHE A 314 -17.10 2.04 -16.86
CA PHE A 314 -16.78 0.64 -17.08
C PHE A 314 -16.53 -0.08 -15.74
N TRP A 315 -15.67 0.47 -14.88
CA TRP A 315 -15.32 -0.16 -13.60
C TRP A 315 -16.44 -0.14 -12.57
N ARG A 316 -17.35 0.84 -12.63
CA ARG A 316 -18.60 0.82 -11.84
C ARG A 316 -19.51 -0.35 -12.22
N GLN A 317 -19.48 -0.80 -13.48
CA GLN A 317 -20.26 -1.95 -13.95
C GLN A 317 -19.52 -3.29 -13.76
N HIS A 318 -18.19 -3.25 -13.65
CA HIS A 318 -17.33 -4.42 -13.51
C HIS A 318 -16.59 -4.38 -12.16
N SER A 319 -17.37 -4.31 -11.06
CA SER A 319 -16.82 -4.19 -9.72
C SER A 319 -15.95 -5.39 -9.35
N ILE A 320 -14.80 -5.14 -8.75
CA ILE A 320 -13.90 -6.18 -8.25
C ILE A 320 -14.39 -6.65 -6.89
N LYS A 321 -14.61 -7.96 -6.74
CA LYS A 321 -14.98 -8.57 -5.47
C LYS A 321 -13.75 -8.70 -4.58
N LEU A 322 -13.67 -7.91 -3.52
CA LEU A 322 -12.62 -8.03 -2.51
C LEU A 322 -12.99 -9.12 -1.50
N SER A 323 -12.09 -10.08 -1.29
CA SER A 323 -12.22 -11.13 -0.28
C SER A 323 -11.04 -11.08 0.67
N PHE A 324 -11.32 -10.97 1.97
CA PHE A 324 -10.27 -10.87 2.99
C PHE A 324 -10.16 -12.16 3.81
N ILE A 325 -8.93 -12.63 4.01
CA ILE A 325 -8.63 -13.76 4.89
C ILE A 325 -7.69 -13.25 5.99
N GLY A 326 -8.25 -12.90 7.14
CA GLY A 326 -7.48 -12.46 8.31
C GLY A 326 -7.56 -13.48 9.45
N HIS A 327 -6.44 -13.72 10.13
CA HIS A 327 -6.44 -14.47 11.39
C HIS A 327 -5.65 -13.73 12.46
N SER A 328 -6.03 -13.90 13.74
CA SER A 328 -5.41 -13.20 14.87
C SER A 328 -5.33 -11.68 14.62
N MET A 329 -4.16 -11.05 14.75
CA MET A 329 -3.95 -9.64 14.43
C MET A 329 -4.26 -9.28 12.96
N GLY A 330 -4.20 -10.25 12.04
CA GLY A 330 -4.66 -10.08 10.66
C GLY A 330 -6.16 -9.78 10.59
N ALA A 331 -6.98 -10.33 11.49
CA ALA A 331 -8.42 -10.00 11.57
C ALA A 331 -8.64 -8.56 12.09
N GLN A 332 -7.79 -8.09 13.01
CA GLN A 332 -7.80 -6.69 13.45
C GLN A 332 -7.47 -5.73 12.31
N VAL A 333 -6.46 -6.04 11.49
CA VAL A 333 -6.12 -5.26 10.28
C VAL A 333 -7.27 -5.30 9.28
N THR A 334 -7.79 -6.49 8.98
CA THR A 334 -8.95 -6.69 8.08
C THR A 334 -10.11 -5.78 8.44
N THR A 335 -10.50 -5.78 9.72
CA THR A 335 -11.66 -5.03 10.21
C THR A 335 -11.46 -3.52 10.04
N GLN A 336 -10.26 -3.02 10.33
CA GLN A 336 -9.96 -1.59 10.18
C GLN A 336 -9.87 -1.16 8.72
N VAL A 337 -9.25 -1.99 7.87
CA VAL A 337 -9.21 -1.75 6.42
C VAL A 337 -10.61 -1.71 5.85
N ILE A 338 -11.47 -2.70 6.15
CA ILE A 338 -12.86 -2.71 5.68
C ILE A 338 -13.61 -1.46 6.17
N ARG A 339 -13.43 -1.06 7.44
CA ARG A 339 -14.04 0.16 7.96
C ARG A 339 -13.62 1.40 7.17
N ILE A 340 -12.32 1.61 7.00
CA ILE A 340 -11.77 2.76 6.27
C ILE A 340 -12.24 2.74 4.81
N LEU A 341 -12.16 1.60 4.13
CA LEU A 341 -12.62 1.48 2.75
C LEU A 341 -14.13 1.73 2.64
N SER A 342 -14.94 1.28 3.60
CA SER A 342 -16.38 1.55 3.61
C SER A 342 -16.67 3.05 3.79
N ASP A 343 -15.91 3.72 4.64
CA ASP A 343 -16.03 5.17 4.87
C ASP A 343 -15.54 5.98 3.63
N ILE A 344 -14.51 5.49 2.92
CA ILE A 344 -13.97 6.13 1.72
C ILE A 344 -14.87 5.91 0.50
N PHE A 345 -15.40 4.69 0.31
CA PHE A 345 -16.13 4.31 -0.90
C PHE A 345 -17.65 4.50 -0.83
N ASP A 346 -18.22 4.86 0.34
CA ASP A 346 -19.59 5.36 0.42
C ASP A 346 -19.59 6.88 0.67
N PRO A 347 -19.82 7.72 -0.36
CA PRO A 347 -19.93 9.17 -0.19
C PRO A 347 -20.99 9.60 0.83
N ARG A 348 -21.95 8.72 1.17
CA ARG A 348 -23.01 9.00 2.15
C ARG A 348 -22.56 8.72 3.59
N SER A 349 -21.47 7.99 3.79
CA SER A 349 -20.93 7.68 5.12
C SER A 349 -20.19 8.88 5.75
N VAL A 350 -19.60 9.73 4.91
CA VAL A 350 -19.10 11.05 5.29
C VAL A 350 -20.29 12.02 5.27
N GLY A 351 -21.08 12.02 6.34
CA GLY A 351 -22.35 12.75 6.42
C GLY A 351 -22.29 14.13 5.78
N ALA A 352 -23.27 14.45 4.92
CA ALA A 352 -23.30 15.60 4.01
C ALA A 352 -22.68 16.88 4.58
N ILE A 353 -21.37 17.06 4.36
CA ILE A 353 -20.68 18.31 4.65
C ILE A 353 -20.98 19.25 3.49
N GLY A 354 -22.09 20.00 3.61
CA GLY A 354 -22.39 21.23 2.87
C GLY A 354 -22.27 21.18 1.34
N ASN A 355 -23.42 21.07 0.67
CA ASN A 355 -23.58 21.13 -0.79
C ASN A 355 -22.81 22.30 -1.44
N ASN A 356 -21.67 21.99 -2.06
CA ASN A 356 -21.07 22.57 -3.28
C ASN A 356 -19.55 22.32 -3.37
N THR A 357 -18.94 21.77 -2.31
CA THR A 357 -17.48 21.59 -2.26
C THR A 357 -17.04 20.12 -2.21
N SER A 358 -17.95 19.19 -1.92
CA SER A 358 -17.62 17.78 -1.68
C SER A 358 -17.09 17.04 -2.91
N GLU A 359 -17.57 17.37 -4.12
CA GLU A 359 -17.06 16.79 -5.37
C GLU A 359 -15.66 17.31 -5.74
N LYS A 360 -15.36 18.58 -5.45
CA LYS A 360 -14.03 19.15 -5.67
C LYS A 360 -13.03 18.72 -4.60
N ILE A 361 -13.44 18.58 -3.34
CA ILE A 361 -12.57 18.10 -2.25
C ILE A 361 -12.23 16.61 -2.43
N LEU A 362 -13.16 15.80 -2.97
CA LEU A 362 -12.89 14.38 -3.26
C LEU A 362 -11.88 14.15 -4.39
N LEU A 363 -11.67 15.12 -5.28
CA LEU A 363 -10.70 15.01 -6.37
C LEU A 363 -9.42 15.83 -6.15
N HIS A 364 -9.48 17.00 -5.49
CA HIS A 364 -8.32 17.85 -5.23
C HIS A 364 -7.75 17.75 -3.81
N GLY A 365 -8.58 17.55 -2.77
CA GLY A 365 -8.13 17.52 -1.37
C GLY A 365 -7.26 16.31 -1.02
N TRP A 366 -7.26 15.27 -1.86
CA TRP A 366 -6.53 14.02 -1.63
C TRP A 366 -5.06 14.08 -2.04
N ALA A 367 -4.68 15.02 -2.91
CA ALA A 367 -3.28 15.26 -3.26
C ALA A 367 -2.52 15.97 -2.13
N GLU A 368 -3.22 16.76 -1.30
CA GLU A 368 -2.61 17.55 -0.21
C GLU A 368 -2.52 16.80 1.14
N PHE A 369 -3.34 15.76 1.37
CA PHE A 369 -3.40 15.12 2.69
C PHE A 369 -2.31 14.05 2.93
N PHE A 370 -1.63 13.60 1.88
CA PHE A 370 -0.57 12.56 1.95
C PHE A 370 0.68 12.88 1.09
N GLY A 371 0.83 14.12 0.66
CA GLY A 371 2.02 14.63 -0.04
C GLY A 371 3.14 15.01 0.92
#